data_AF-A0A1A7X3T5-F1
#
_entry.id   AF-A0A1A7X3T5-F1
#
_cell.length_a   1.000
_cell.length_b   1.000
_cell.length_c   1.000
_cell.angle_alpha   90.00
_cell.angle_beta   90.00
_cell.angle_gamma   90.00
#
_symmetry.space_group_name_H-M   'P 1'
#
loop_
_entity.id
_entity.type
_entity.pdbx_description
1 polymer ?
#
loop_
_entity_poly.entity_id
_entity_poly.type
_entity_poly.pdbx_seq_one_letter_code
_entity_poly.pdbx_strand_id
1 'polypeptide(L)'
;MMICLFLAHHIDKLHIELENLTALTSQGLSVLPPFMVAVRNMLTPHQLALDLLLASEGGLCHVLGSQCCTFVPDTADNVSETITHMNNLLSQMKAEDVSVPEGFAFWDWLTSGSWFHMLFQYLIHVVIFFIFLAVFFSLLRVSRFVSA
;
A
#
# COMPACT_ATOMS: atom_id res chain seq x y z
N MET A 1 13.18 10.88 -19.95
CA MET A 1 13.73 9.58 -19.49
C MET A 1 14.27 9.66 -18.05
N MET A 2 15.25 10.52 -17.74
CA MET A 2 15.87 10.60 -16.40
C MET A 2 14.91 11.01 -15.27
N ILE A 3 13.94 11.88 -15.55
CA ILE A 3 12.90 12.32 -14.60
C ILE A 3 11.99 11.15 -14.17
N CYS A 4 11.75 10.17 -15.05
CA CYS A 4 10.86 9.06 -14.71
C CYS A 4 11.54 7.96 -13.90
N LEU A 5 12.84 7.74 -14.13
CA LEU A 5 13.65 6.83 -13.31
C LEU A 5 13.78 7.37 -11.88
N PHE A 6 13.92 8.69 -11.74
CA PHE A 6 13.95 9.37 -10.45
C PHE A 6 12.63 9.24 -9.69
N LEU A 7 11.49 9.35 -10.40
CA LEU A 7 10.17 9.21 -9.79
C LEU A 7 9.89 7.77 -9.35
N ALA A 8 10.24 6.77 -10.16
CA ALA A 8 10.09 5.36 -9.81
C ALA A 8 10.87 4.99 -8.53
N HIS A 9 12.13 5.43 -8.45
CA HIS A 9 12.97 5.20 -7.27
C HIS A 9 12.42 5.88 -6.00
N HIS A 10 11.70 7.00 -6.13
CA HIS A 10 11.12 7.69 -4.98
C HIS A 10 9.89 6.96 -4.42
N ILE A 11 9.09 6.34 -5.29
CA ILE A 11 7.89 5.58 -4.90
C ILE A 11 8.29 4.33 -4.10
N ASP A 12 9.31 3.61 -4.56
CA ASP A 12 9.84 2.39 -3.94
C ASP A 12 10.31 2.62 -2.49
N LYS A 13 11.08 3.69 -2.28
CA LYS A 13 11.53 4.12 -0.95
C LYS A 13 10.38 4.39 0.01
N LEU A 14 9.29 4.97 -0.48
CA LEU A 14 8.14 5.32 0.34
C LEU A 14 7.36 4.06 0.76
N HIS A 15 7.29 3.05 -0.13
CA HIS A 15 6.61 1.78 0.13
C HIS A 15 7.29 0.99 1.26
N ILE A 16 8.62 0.89 1.21
CA ILE A 16 9.40 0.19 2.25
C ILE A 16 9.23 0.82 3.64
N GLU A 17 9.20 2.15 3.71
CA GLU A 17 9.02 2.84 4.98
C GLU A 17 7.61 2.63 5.55
N LEU A 18 6.60 2.62 4.68
CA LEU A 18 5.22 2.34 5.07
C LEU A 18 5.05 0.92 5.63
N GLU A 19 5.69 -0.09 5.02
CA GLU A 19 5.64 -1.47 5.52
C GLU A 19 6.21 -1.59 6.94
N ASN A 20 7.35 -0.94 7.19
CA ASN A 20 8.00 -0.95 8.50
C ASN A 20 7.13 -0.24 9.57
N LEU A 21 6.55 0.91 9.23
CA LEU A 21 5.62 1.63 10.11
C LEU A 21 4.36 0.80 10.40
N THR A 22 3.88 0.06 9.41
CA THR A 22 2.68 -0.77 9.54
C THR A 22 2.93 -2.00 10.42
N ALA A 23 4.11 -2.61 10.30
CA ALA A 23 4.53 -3.70 11.18
C ALA A 23 4.59 -3.26 12.65
N LEU A 24 5.12 -2.06 12.92
CA LEU A 24 5.15 -1.43 14.24
C LEU A 24 3.75 -1.10 14.77
N THR A 25 2.88 -0.58 13.89
CA THR A 25 1.50 -0.20 14.26
C THR A 25 0.67 -1.43 14.63
N SER A 26 0.79 -2.55 13.92
CA SER A 26 0.03 -3.77 14.24
C SER A 26 0.39 -4.32 15.63
N GLN A 27 1.68 -4.24 16.00
CA GLN A 27 2.16 -4.64 17.33
C GLN A 27 1.59 -3.72 18.42
N GLY A 28 1.63 -2.40 18.21
CA GLY A 28 1.06 -1.43 19.14
C GLY A 28 -0.46 -1.55 19.30
N LEU A 29 -1.18 -1.95 18.26
CA LEU A 29 -2.63 -2.11 18.32
C LEU A 29 -3.04 -3.37 19.10
N SER A 30 -2.21 -4.41 19.10
CA SER A 30 -2.47 -5.65 19.86
C SER A 30 -2.49 -5.48 21.39
N VAL A 31 -1.79 -4.47 21.91
CA VAL A 31 -1.72 -4.18 23.36
C VAL A 31 -2.84 -3.26 23.85
N LEU A 32 -3.61 -2.66 22.94
CA LEU A 32 -4.66 -1.70 23.27
C LEU A 32 -5.91 -2.34 23.91
N PRO A 33 -6.43 -3.50 23.44
CA PRO A 33 -7.58 -4.15 24.07
C PRO A 33 -7.39 -4.50 25.56
N PRO A 34 -6.30 -5.18 25.98
CA PRO A 34 -6.11 -5.51 27.40
C PRO A 34 -5.87 -4.26 28.25
N PHE A 35 -5.23 -3.22 27.71
CA PHE A 35 -5.06 -1.94 28.40
C PHE A 35 -6.42 -1.29 28.74
N MET A 36 -7.35 -1.22 27.79
CA MET A 36 -8.68 -0.64 28.01
C MET A 36 -9.46 -1.39 29.10
N VAL A 37 -9.38 -2.73 29.12
CA VAL A 37 -9.99 -3.55 30.17
C VAL A 37 -9.34 -3.28 31.53
N ALA A 38 -8.01 -3.17 31.57
CA ALA A 38 -7.28 -2.86 32.81
C ALA A 38 -7.65 -1.48 33.37
N VAL A 39 -7.71 -0.43 32.52
CA VAL A 39 -8.12 0.92 32.91
C VAL A 39 -9.55 0.92 33.46
N ARG A 40 -10.48 0.20 32.82
CA ARG A 40 -11.86 0.07 33.30
C ARG A 40 -11.93 -0.59 34.68
N ASN A 41 -11.19 -1.67 34.89
CA ASN A 41 -11.14 -2.37 36.17
C ASN A 41 -10.51 -1.51 37.27
N MET A 42 -9.55 -0.65 36.92
CA MET A 42 -8.99 0.31 37.87
C MET A 42 -9.95 1.47 38.19
N LEU A 43 -10.75 1.93 37.23
CA LEU A 43 -11.67 3.07 37.43
C LEU A 43 -12.94 2.69 38.20
N THR A 44 -13.42 1.45 38.06
CA THR A 44 -14.68 0.97 38.65
C THR A 44 -14.78 1.21 40.18
N PRO A 45 -13.77 0.89 41.00
CA PRO A 45 -13.81 1.17 42.44
C PRO A 45 -13.84 2.67 42.77
N HIS A 46 -13.14 3.49 41.98
CA HIS A 46 -13.05 4.94 42.19
C HIS A 46 -14.37 5.64 41.90
N GLN A 47 -15.11 5.13 40.91
CA GLN A 47 -16.41 5.67 40.53
C GLN A 47 -17.46 5.44 41.62
N LEU A 48 -17.48 4.27 42.26
CA LEU A 48 -18.37 3.98 43.39
C LEU A 48 -18.10 4.91 44.60
N ALA A 49 -16.82 5.19 44.88
CA ALA A 49 -16.43 6.09 45.97
C ALA A 49 -16.82 7.55 45.67
N LEU A 50 -16.62 8.01 44.43
CA LEU A 50 -17.08 9.32 43.98
C LEU A 50 -18.61 9.42 44.01
N ASP A 51 -19.32 8.41 43.53
CA ASP A 51 -20.79 8.35 43.53
C ASP A 51 -21.34 8.39 44.97
N LEU A 52 -20.67 7.75 45.94
CA LEU A 52 -21.06 7.80 47.34
C LEU A 52 -20.82 9.19 47.97
N LEU A 53 -19.70 9.85 47.65
CA LEU A 53 -19.40 11.21 48.11
C LEU A 53 -20.37 12.24 47.48
N LEU A 54 -20.67 12.07 46.19
CA LEU A 54 -21.54 12.94 45.41
C LEU A 54 -23.03 12.59 45.58
N ALA A 55 -23.38 11.48 46.22
CA ALA A 55 -24.76 11.12 46.54
C ALA A 55 -25.45 12.19 47.40
N SER A 56 -24.68 12.91 48.25
CA SER A 56 -25.20 14.03 49.04
C SER A 56 -25.47 15.30 48.21
N GLU A 57 -24.88 15.40 47.01
CA GLU A 57 -25.01 16.51 46.06
C GLU A 57 -25.90 16.14 44.83
N GLY A 58 -26.59 14.99 44.86
CA GLY A 58 -27.48 14.55 43.76
C GLY A 58 -26.83 13.64 42.70
N GLY A 59 -25.64 13.11 42.95
CA GLY A 59 -24.91 12.16 42.10
C GLY A 59 -24.01 12.83 41.04
N LEU A 60 -23.18 12.02 40.38
CA LEU A 60 -22.19 12.47 39.38
C LEU A 60 -22.83 13.29 38.23
N CYS A 61 -24.07 12.98 37.87
CA CYS A 61 -24.82 13.68 36.81
C CYS A 61 -25.27 15.10 37.21
N HIS A 62 -25.47 15.37 38.50
CA HIS A 62 -25.85 16.69 38.98
C HIS A 62 -24.64 17.64 39.06
N VAL A 63 -23.47 17.11 39.47
CA VAL A 63 -22.24 17.89 39.68
C VAL A 63 -21.48 18.15 38.38
N LEU A 64 -21.54 17.26 37.39
CA LEU A 64 -20.90 17.46 36.08
C LEU A 64 -21.81 18.15 35.04
N GLY A 65 -23.09 18.34 35.33
CA GLY A 65 -24.06 18.94 34.41
C GLY A 65 -24.23 18.17 33.09
N SER A 66 -24.63 18.87 32.02
CA SER A 66 -25.02 18.32 30.70
C SER A 66 -23.93 17.51 29.96
N GLN A 67 -22.74 17.37 30.54
CA GLN A 67 -21.58 16.70 29.95
C GLN A 67 -21.48 15.22 30.38
N CYS A 68 -22.34 14.75 31.30
CA CYS A 68 -22.13 13.50 32.05
C CYS A 68 -22.63 12.20 31.37
N CYS A 69 -23.27 12.29 30.20
CA CYS A 69 -23.89 11.11 29.55
C CYS A 69 -23.17 10.67 28.27
N THR A 70 -21.84 10.55 28.30
CA THR A 70 -21.18 9.74 27.28
C THR A 70 -21.21 8.29 27.76
N PHE A 71 -22.29 7.58 27.41
CA PHE A 71 -22.31 6.12 27.38
C PHE A 71 -21.04 5.68 26.65
N VAL A 72 -20.07 5.11 27.36
CA VAL A 72 -18.88 4.50 26.75
C VAL A 72 -19.32 3.10 26.36
N PRO A 73 -19.65 2.84 25.09
CA PRO A 73 -20.07 1.51 24.68
C PRO A 73 -18.93 0.52 24.91
N ASP A 74 -19.29 -0.73 25.21
CA ASP A 74 -18.39 -1.89 25.29
C ASP A 74 -17.76 -2.21 23.92
N THR A 75 -16.95 -1.30 23.37
CA THR A 75 -16.29 -1.48 22.06
C THR A 75 -15.04 -2.34 22.16
N ALA A 76 -14.71 -2.92 23.32
CA ALA A 76 -13.56 -3.80 23.48
C ALA A 76 -13.62 -4.99 22.51
N ASP A 77 -14.81 -5.54 22.28
CA ASP A 77 -15.04 -6.63 21.32
C ASP A 77 -14.92 -6.13 19.87
N ASN A 78 -15.51 -4.96 19.54
CA ASN A 78 -15.39 -4.34 18.21
C ASN A 78 -13.94 -3.96 17.84
N VAL A 79 -13.12 -3.59 18.82
CA VAL A 79 -11.71 -3.23 18.58
C VAL A 79 -10.91 -4.47 18.20
N SER A 80 -11.20 -5.64 18.79
CA SER A 80 -10.57 -6.91 18.39
C SER A 80 -10.94 -7.31 16.95
N GLU A 81 -12.20 -7.13 16.56
CA GLU A 81 -12.64 -7.33 15.18
C GLU A 81 -11.94 -6.37 14.21
N THR A 82 -11.80 -5.10 14.60
CA THR A 82 -11.11 -4.08 13.79
C THR A 82 -9.62 -4.39 13.61
N ILE A 83 -8.95 -4.87 14.65
CA ILE A 83 -7.56 -5.33 14.60
C ILE A 83 -7.42 -6.53 13.66
N THR A 84 -8.36 -7.47 13.74
CA THR A 84 -8.37 -8.67 12.90
C THR A 84 -8.61 -8.30 11.43
N HIS A 85 -9.51 -7.36 11.18
CA HIS A 85 -9.78 -6.81 9.86
C HIS A 85 -8.56 -6.09 9.27
N MET A 86 -7.87 -5.25 10.06
CA MET A 86 -6.62 -4.61 9.63
C MET A 86 -5.54 -5.64 9.29
N ASN A 87 -5.32 -6.65 10.13
CA ASN A 87 -4.35 -7.71 9.84
C ASN A 87 -4.69 -8.50 8.56
N ASN A 88 -5.98 -8.74 8.30
CA ASN A 88 -6.44 -9.42 7.09
C ASN A 88 -6.18 -8.56 5.85
N LEU A 89 -6.55 -7.27 5.87
CA LEU A 89 -6.24 -6.33 4.78
C LEU A 89 -4.73 -6.23 4.51
N LEU A 90 -3.91 -6.19 5.56
CA LEU A 90 -2.46 -6.17 5.44
C LEU A 90 -1.91 -7.45 4.81
N SER A 91 -2.46 -8.62 5.16
CA SER A 91 -2.08 -9.88 4.52
C SER A 91 -2.49 -9.96 3.06
N GLN A 92 -3.62 -9.36 2.68
CA GLN A 92 -4.09 -9.31 1.29
C GLN A 92 -3.22 -8.39 0.44
N MET A 93 -2.92 -7.18 0.92
CA MET A 93 -2.02 -6.25 0.22
C MET A 93 -0.62 -6.86 0.04
N LYS A 94 -0.10 -7.53 1.07
CA LYS A 94 1.18 -8.24 0.98
C LYS A 94 1.14 -9.43 0.00
N ALA A 95 0.01 -10.11 -0.12
CA ALA A 95 -0.14 -11.21 -1.08
C ALA A 95 -0.27 -10.71 -2.52
N GLU A 96 -0.88 -9.53 -2.71
CA GLU A 96 -1.06 -8.89 -4.02
C GLU A 96 0.25 -8.26 -4.53
N ASP A 97 1.04 -7.59 -3.66
CA ASP A 97 2.37 -7.04 -4.01
C ASP A 97 3.37 -8.13 -4.42
N VAL A 98 3.23 -9.36 -3.93
CA VAL A 98 4.07 -10.50 -4.35
C VAL A 98 3.72 -11.00 -5.76
N SER A 99 2.58 -10.59 -6.33
CA SER A 99 2.06 -11.11 -7.61
C SER A 99 2.31 -10.23 -8.84
N VAL A 100 2.75 -8.98 -8.67
CA VAL A 100 3.20 -8.14 -9.78
C VAL A 100 4.69 -7.94 -9.63
N PRO A 101 5.54 -8.68 -10.37
CA PRO A 101 6.96 -8.38 -10.40
C PRO A 101 7.08 -6.92 -10.83
N GLU A 102 7.67 -6.05 -10.01
CA GLU A 102 7.76 -4.60 -10.27
C GLU A 102 8.31 -4.27 -11.67
N GLY A 103 9.04 -5.22 -12.27
CA GLY A 103 9.39 -5.19 -13.67
C GLY A 103 8.19 -5.00 -14.62
N PHE A 104 7.09 -5.72 -14.43
CA PHE A 104 5.92 -5.64 -15.33
C PHE A 104 5.23 -4.29 -15.28
N ALA A 105 5.09 -3.64 -14.12
CA ALA A 105 4.49 -2.30 -14.03
C ALA A 105 5.36 -1.24 -14.73
N PHE A 106 6.69 -1.34 -14.59
CA PHE A 106 7.63 -0.51 -15.34
C PHE A 106 7.53 -0.76 -16.85
N TRP A 107 7.49 -2.03 -17.29
CA TRP A 107 7.35 -2.40 -18.70
C TRP A 107 6.02 -1.95 -19.29
N ASP A 108 4.92 -2.08 -18.56
CA ASP A 108 3.58 -1.66 -18.99
C ASP A 108 3.53 -0.13 -19.15
N TRP A 109 4.06 0.62 -18.17
CA TRP A 109 4.21 2.07 -18.29
C TRP A 109 5.11 2.46 -19.48
N LEU A 110 6.26 1.82 -19.64
CA LEU A 110 7.23 2.10 -20.70
C LEU A 110 6.64 1.88 -22.10
N THR A 111 5.82 0.83 -22.24
CA THR A 111 5.18 0.44 -23.50
C THR A 111 3.86 1.19 -23.75
N SER A 112 3.18 1.70 -22.72
CA SER A 112 1.92 2.44 -22.83
C SER A 112 2.06 3.85 -23.44
N GLY A 113 3.27 4.40 -23.48
CA GLY A 113 3.51 5.75 -23.99
C GLY A 113 3.44 5.84 -25.52
N SER A 114 2.79 6.87 -26.05
CA SER A 114 2.69 7.14 -27.50
C SER A 114 4.04 7.29 -28.21
N TRP A 115 5.10 7.65 -27.46
CA TRP A 115 6.49 7.70 -27.94
C TRP A 115 7.02 6.32 -28.35
N PHE A 116 6.57 5.24 -27.69
CA PHE A 116 6.98 3.87 -27.96
C PHE A 116 6.45 3.39 -29.32
N HIS A 117 5.22 3.78 -29.67
CA HIS A 117 4.65 3.54 -31.00
C HIS A 117 5.45 4.23 -32.11
N MET A 118 5.90 5.47 -31.89
CA MET A 118 6.76 6.19 -32.84
C MET A 118 8.13 5.50 -33.01
N LEU A 119 8.71 4.98 -31.92
CA LEU A 119 9.99 4.28 -31.95
C LEU A 119 9.89 2.97 -32.73
N PHE A 120 8.87 2.15 -32.46
CA PHE A 120 8.65 0.89 -33.17
C PHE A 120 8.40 1.09 -34.66
N GLN A 121 7.64 2.13 -35.03
CA GLN A 121 7.39 2.46 -36.42
C GLN A 121 8.69 2.78 -37.18
N TYR A 122 9.63 3.50 -36.55
CA TYR A 122 10.93 3.76 -37.16
C TYR A 122 11.82 2.52 -37.22
N LEU A 123 11.86 1.72 -36.15
CA LEU A 123 12.64 0.48 -36.08
C LEU A 123 12.24 -0.50 -37.20
N ILE A 124 10.94 -0.62 -37.47
CA ILE A 124 10.43 -1.53 -38.51
C ILE A 124 10.95 -1.16 -39.91
N HIS A 125 11.04 0.14 -40.22
CA HIS A 125 11.57 0.61 -41.51
C HIS A 125 13.08 0.34 -41.64
N VAL A 126 13.84 0.51 -40.55
CA VAL A 126 15.28 0.22 -40.52
C VAL A 126 15.55 -1.27 -40.74
N VAL A 127 14.76 -2.16 -40.12
CA VAL A 127 14.91 -3.61 -40.29
C VAL A 127 14.58 -4.03 -41.72
N ILE A 128 13.50 -3.52 -42.30
CA ILE A 128 13.13 -3.80 -43.69
C ILE A 128 14.25 -3.37 -44.64
N PHE A 129 14.81 -2.17 -44.46
CA PHE A 129 15.92 -1.68 -45.27
C PHE A 129 17.16 -2.60 -45.18
N PHE A 130 17.49 -3.07 -43.97
CA PHE A 130 18.59 -4.03 -43.77
C PHE A 130 18.34 -5.37 -44.47
N ILE A 131 17.10 -5.89 -44.45
CA ILE A 131 16.73 -7.12 -45.14
C ILE A 131 16.88 -6.95 -46.65
N PHE A 132 16.38 -5.84 -47.21
CA PHE A 132 16.54 -5.54 -48.64
C PHE A 132 18.02 -5.46 -49.05
N LEU A 133 18.86 -4.79 -48.24
CA LEU A 133 20.30 -4.76 -48.49
C LEU A 133 20.93 -6.15 -48.44
N ALA A 134 20.58 -6.99 -47.47
CA ALA A 134 21.10 -8.35 -47.35
C ALA A 134 20.73 -9.23 -48.56
N VAL A 135 19.48 -9.14 -49.02
CA VAL A 135 18.99 -9.85 -50.22
C VAL A 135 19.74 -9.35 -51.46
N PHE A 136 19.89 -8.03 -51.61
CA PHE A 136 20.63 -7.44 -52.72
C PHE A 136 22.10 -7.89 -52.75
N PHE A 137 22.78 -7.87 -51.59
CA PHE A 137 24.14 -8.39 -51.47
C PHE A 137 24.25 -9.88 -51.80
N SER A 138 23.26 -10.68 -51.40
CA SER A 138 23.21 -12.12 -51.70
C SER A 138 23.00 -12.37 -53.20
N LEU A 139 22.14 -11.61 -53.86
CA LEU A 139 21.91 -11.69 -55.32
C LEU A 139 23.14 -11.24 -56.12
N LEU A 140 23.81 -10.18 -55.69
CA LEU A 140 25.07 -9.75 -56.29
C LEU A 140 26.16 -10.82 -56.17
N ARG A 141 26.25 -11.50 -55.02
CA ARG A 141 27.17 -12.64 -54.87
C ARG A 141 26.82 -13.82 -55.79
N VAL A 142 25.55 -14.17 -55.90
CA VAL A 142 25.10 -15.26 -56.80
C VAL A 142 25.37 -14.92 -58.27
N SER A 143 25.09 -13.69 -58.70
CA SER A 143 25.37 -13.25 -60.08
C SER A 143 26.87 -13.20 -60.41
N ARG A 144 27.72 -12.87 -59.43
CA ARG A 144 29.18 -12.95 -59.58
C ARG A 144 29.68 -14.39 -59.66
N PHE A 145 29.03 -15.33 -58.97
CA PHE A 145 29.38 -16.76 -59.01
C PHE A 145 28.95 -17.43 -60.32
N VAL A 146 27.81 -17.05 -60.91
CA VAL A 146 27.36 -17.63 -62.19
C VAL A 146 28.14 -17.10 -63.40
N SER A 147 28.79 -15.93 -63.26
CA SER A 147 29.55 -15.27 -64.33
C SER A 147 31.06 -15.54 -64.26
N ALA A 148 31.53 -16.28 -63.26
CA ALA A 148 32.93 -16.70 -63.07
C ALA A 148 33.07 -18.20 -63.32
#